data_AF-A0A3N0AH61-F1
#
_entry.id   AF-A0A3N0AH61-F1
#
_cell.length_a   1.000
_cell.length_b   1.000
_cell.length_c   1.000
_cell.angle_alpha   90.00
_cell.angle_beta   90.00
_cell.angle_gamma   90.00
#
_symmetry.space_group_name_H-M   'P 1'
#
loop_
_entity.id
_entity.type
_entity.pdbx_description
1 polymer ?
#
loop_
_entity_poly.entity_id
_entity_poly.type
_entity_poly.pdbx_seq_one_letter_code
_entity_poly.pdbx_strand_id
1 'polypeptide(L)'
;MDARTLKGRSAEAFALLGKPCVGARYLGSGDRHELLDGAACVVCGRPATEAHHCPPKGMGGGRFRLSTPKGDFTLRAPLLAVCGCGNATGCHGLFHAGAVKASWEWDSPEFERLWLDGTLLEGRDPNEAGLFGFGRYVIDSPYGRKEARG
;
A
#
# COMPACT_ATOMS: atom_id res chain seq x y z
N MET A 1 5.56 -14.86 -11.17
CA MET A 1 5.90 -15.16 -9.76
C MET A 1 5.33 -16.51 -9.39
N ASP A 2 6.06 -17.34 -8.64
CA ASP A 2 5.59 -18.66 -8.22
C ASP A 2 4.92 -18.64 -6.82
N ALA A 3 4.17 -19.69 -6.48
CA ALA A 3 3.42 -19.79 -5.23
C ALA A 3 4.31 -19.82 -3.97
N ARG A 4 5.58 -20.27 -4.09
CA ARG A 4 6.55 -20.29 -2.97
C ARG A 4 7.00 -18.89 -2.63
N THR A 5 7.22 -18.06 -3.65
CA THR A 5 7.56 -16.64 -3.50
C THR A 5 6.41 -15.89 -2.83
N LEU A 6 5.16 -16.19 -3.17
CA LEU A 6 3.99 -15.50 -2.62
C LEU A 6 3.58 -15.98 -1.21
N LYS A 7 4.12 -17.11 -0.73
CA LYS A 7 3.82 -17.71 0.59
C LYS A 7 2.32 -17.78 0.88
N GLY A 8 1.53 -18.21 -0.12
CA GLY A 8 0.07 -18.34 -0.03
C GLY A 8 -0.74 -17.05 -0.19
N ARG A 9 -0.10 -15.92 -0.52
CA ARG A 9 -0.79 -14.67 -0.90
C ARG A 9 -1.14 -14.65 -2.39
N SER A 10 -2.14 -13.86 -2.76
CA SER A 10 -2.40 -13.54 -4.16
C SER A 10 -1.31 -12.61 -4.72
N ALA A 11 -1.13 -12.60 -6.04
CA ALA A 11 -0.16 -11.73 -6.70
C ALA A 11 -0.50 -10.25 -6.47
N GLU A 12 -1.78 -9.90 -6.46
CA GLU A 12 -2.28 -8.55 -6.22
C GLU A 12 -1.96 -8.08 -4.80
N ALA A 13 -2.21 -8.94 -3.80
CA ALA A 13 -1.90 -8.65 -2.41
C ALA A 13 -0.39 -8.44 -2.22
N PHE A 14 0.43 -9.29 -2.84
CA PHE A 14 1.89 -9.18 -2.77
C PHE A 14 2.43 -7.92 -3.47
N ALA A 15 1.90 -7.56 -4.64
CA ALA A 15 2.34 -6.40 -5.41
C ALA A 15 2.21 -5.09 -4.62
N LEU A 16 1.22 -5.00 -3.72
CA LEU A 16 1.00 -3.85 -2.85
C LEU A 16 1.93 -3.79 -1.63
N LEU A 17 2.55 -4.90 -1.21
CA LEU A 17 3.39 -4.90 -0.03
C LEU A 17 4.63 -4.01 -0.25
N GLY A 18 5.04 -3.32 0.82
CA GLY A 18 6.18 -2.42 0.85
C GLY A 18 6.03 -1.13 0.03
N LYS A 19 4.87 -0.90 -0.60
CA LYS A 19 4.56 0.31 -1.38
C LYS A 19 4.28 1.51 -0.46
N PRO A 20 4.46 2.76 -0.94
CA PRO A 20 4.43 3.93 -0.09
C PRO A 20 3.06 4.15 0.59
N CYS A 21 3.05 4.67 1.81
CA CYS A 21 1.81 5.15 2.42
C CYS A 21 1.32 6.44 1.74
N VAL A 22 0.00 6.67 1.72
CA VAL A 22 -0.64 7.91 1.21
C VAL A 22 -1.34 8.62 2.36
N GLY A 23 -0.92 9.85 2.70
CA GLY A 23 -1.58 10.67 3.71
C GLY A 23 -1.56 10.09 5.14
N ALA A 24 -0.77 9.06 5.39
CA ALA A 24 -0.65 8.36 6.67
C ALA A 24 0.78 7.82 6.85
N ARG A 25 1.17 7.49 8.08
CA ARG A 25 2.47 6.87 8.36
C ARG A 25 2.41 5.92 9.55
N TYR A 26 3.35 4.97 9.59
CA TYR A 26 3.57 4.12 10.76
C TYR A 26 4.41 4.85 11.82
N LEU A 27 4.10 4.60 13.09
CA LEU A 27 4.80 5.18 14.26
C LEU A 27 5.88 4.24 14.81
N GLY A 28 6.59 3.57 13.91
CA GLY A 28 7.64 2.59 14.21
C GLY A 28 7.34 1.21 13.63
N SER A 29 7.98 0.19 14.22
CA SER A 29 7.93 -1.18 13.70
C SER A 29 6.55 -1.84 13.85
N GLY A 30 5.80 -1.49 14.90
CA GLY A 30 4.45 -1.99 15.20
C GLY A 30 3.34 -1.44 14.31
N ASP A 31 2.10 -1.86 14.55
CA ASP A 31 0.93 -1.46 13.74
C ASP A 31 0.34 -0.09 14.10
N ARG A 32 0.92 0.60 15.09
CA ARG A 32 0.53 1.97 15.40
C ARG A 32 0.85 2.87 14.22
N HIS A 33 -0.09 3.73 13.90
CA HIS A 33 -0.02 4.63 12.77
C HIS A 33 -0.85 5.87 13.04
N GLU A 34 -0.62 6.91 12.24
CA GLU A 34 -1.37 8.16 12.29
C GLU A 34 -1.62 8.69 10.87
N LEU A 35 -2.60 9.59 10.77
CA LEU A 35 -2.78 10.42 9.59
C LEU A 35 -1.78 11.56 9.59
N LEU A 36 -1.38 11.99 8.40
CA LEU A 36 -0.64 13.24 8.24
C LEU A 36 -1.58 14.43 8.37
N ASP A 37 -1.06 15.56 8.83
CA ASP A 37 -1.83 16.79 8.96
C ASP A 37 -2.44 17.21 7.61
N GLY A 38 -3.74 17.48 7.61
CA GLY A 38 -4.47 17.86 6.39
C GLY A 38 -4.66 16.73 5.38
N ALA A 39 -4.43 15.46 5.74
CA ALA A 39 -4.61 14.34 4.84
C ALA A 39 -6.02 14.31 4.22
N ALA A 40 -6.06 14.10 2.90
CA ALA A 40 -7.28 13.90 2.15
C ALA A 40 -7.48 12.41 1.84
N CYS A 41 -8.74 12.00 1.75
CA CYS A 41 -9.14 10.67 1.32
C CYS A 41 -8.63 10.41 -0.09
N VAL A 42 -7.78 9.39 -0.25
CA VAL A 42 -7.19 9.02 -1.55
C VAL A 42 -8.22 8.67 -2.63
N VAL A 43 -9.45 8.34 -2.22
CA VAL A 43 -10.54 7.95 -3.11
C VAL A 43 -11.37 9.16 -3.56
N CYS A 44 -11.90 9.93 -2.60
CA CYS A 44 -12.91 10.97 -2.87
C CYS A 44 -12.42 12.41 -2.62
N GLY A 45 -11.22 12.60 -2.05
CA GLY A 45 -10.63 13.92 -1.79
C GLY A 45 -11.19 14.67 -0.58
N ARG A 46 -12.23 14.16 0.08
CA ARG A 46 -12.73 14.72 1.37
C ARG A 46 -11.66 14.55 2.47
N PRO A 47 -11.70 15.32 3.57
CA PRO A 47 -10.80 15.11 4.69
C PRO A 47 -10.76 13.64 5.13
N ALA A 48 -9.56 13.10 5.29
CA ALA A 48 -9.38 11.75 5.81
C ALA A 48 -9.67 11.73 7.31
N THR A 49 -10.23 10.61 7.76
CA THR A 49 -10.56 10.39 9.18
C THR A 49 -9.89 9.12 9.72
N GLU A 50 -9.47 8.22 8.84
CA GLU A 50 -8.85 6.93 9.20
C GLU A 50 -7.78 6.54 8.17
N ALA A 51 -6.90 5.61 8.55
CA ALA A 51 -5.95 4.97 7.65
C ALA A 51 -6.35 3.51 7.38
N HIS A 52 -6.37 3.12 6.11
CA HIS A 52 -6.72 1.77 5.67
C HIS A 52 -5.47 1.00 5.27
N HIS A 53 -5.31 -0.24 5.75
CA HIS A 53 -4.24 -1.14 5.29
C HIS A 53 -4.59 -1.73 3.93
N CYS A 54 -3.73 -1.56 2.93
CA CYS A 54 -3.98 -2.09 1.59
C CYS A 54 -2.87 -3.08 1.14
N PRO A 55 -3.14 -4.39 1.04
CA PRO A 55 -4.41 -5.07 1.31
C PRO A 55 -4.72 -5.14 2.82
N PRO A 56 -5.98 -5.43 3.21
CA PRO A 56 -6.32 -5.68 4.60
C PRO A 56 -5.51 -6.84 5.20
N LYS A 57 -5.23 -6.80 6.51
CA LYS A 57 -4.37 -7.81 7.16
C LYS A 57 -4.86 -9.26 6.98
N GLY A 58 -6.17 -9.48 7.11
CA GLY A 58 -6.80 -10.79 6.92
C GLY A 58 -6.79 -11.28 5.47
N MET A 59 -6.44 -10.41 4.51
CA MET A 59 -6.38 -10.71 3.07
C MET A 59 -4.94 -10.64 2.53
N GLY A 60 -3.95 -10.89 3.38
CA GLY A 60 -2.54 -10.90 3.00
C GLY A 60 -1.76 -9.62 3.32
N GLY A 61 -2.39 -8.63 3.96
CA GLY A 61 -1.74 -7.37 4.38
C GLY A 61 -0.87 -7.47 5.63
N GLY A 62 -0.77 -8.66 6.24
CA GLY A 62 0.17 -8.90 7.32
C GLY A 62 1.62 -8.80 6.84
N ARG A 63 2.55 -8.56 7.77
CA ARG A 63 3.98 -8.48 7.49
C ARG A 63 4.46 -9.66 6.64
N PHE A 64 5.40 -9.37 5.74
CA PHE A 64 5.95 -10.35 4.83
C PHE A 64 7.47 -10.19 4.74
N ARG A 65 8.20 -11.28 4.98
CA ARG A 65 9.66 -11.30 4.75
C ARG A 65 9.93 -11.63 3.29
N LEU A 66 10.42 -10.64 2.55
CA LEU A 66 10.97 -10.79 1.21
C LEU A 66 12.48 -11.05 1.33
N SER A 67 12.92 -12.21 0.85
CA SER A 67 14.33 -12.58 0.81
C SER A 67 14.87 -12.31 -0.59
N THR A 68 15.92 -11.52 -0.69
CA THR A 68 16.49 -11.03 -1.96
C THR A 68 18.01 -11.17 -1.97
N PRO A 69 18.68 -11.01 -3.12
CA PRO A 69 20.14 -10.91 -3.17
C PRO A 69 20.72 -9.75 -2.35
N LYS A 70 19.93 -8.70 -2.07
CA LYS A 70 20.33 -7.54 -1.25
C LYS A 70 20.03 -7.70 0.24
N GLY A 71 19.47 -8.84 0.64
CA GLY A 71 19.13 -9.16 2.03
C GLY A 71 17.64 -9.41 2.25
N ASP A 72 17.28 -9.47 3.52
CA ASP A 72 15.91 -9.73 3.97
C ASP A 72 15.19 -8.44 4.35
N PHE A 73 14.04 -8.22 3.72
CA PHE A 73 13.22 -7.04 3.94
C PHE A 73 11.86 -7.43 4.52
N THR A 74 11.45 -6.75 5.60
CA THR A 74 10.11 -6.93 6.18
C THR A 74 9.14 -5.95 5.55
N LEU A 75 8.41 -6.41 4.54
CA LEU A 75 7.37 -5.63 3.88
C LEU A 75 6.09 -5.57 4.71
N ARG A 76 5.36 -4.47 4.57
CA ARG A 76 4.06 -4.25 5.21
C ARG A 76 3.07 -3.73 4.17
N ALA A 77 1.78 -3.93 4.44
CA ALA A 77 0.77 -3.24 3.66
C ALA A 77 0.93 -1.71 3.81
N PRO A 78 0.90 -0.92 2.73
CA PRO A 78 0.75 0.53 2.81
C PRO A 78 -0.50 0.94 3.59
N LEU A 79 -0.40 2.11 4.22
CA LEU A 79 -1.54 2.82 4.78
C LEU A 79 -2.05 3.83 3.75
N LEU A 80 -3.35 3.82 3.48
CA LEU A 80 -4.02 4.79 2.63
C LEU A 80 -4.98 5.62 3.47
N ALA A 81 -4.79 6.94 3.50
CA ALA A 81 -5.69 7.88 4.16
C ALA A 81 -7.06 7.87 3.46
N VAL A 82 -8.11 7.65 4.24
CA VAL A 82 -9.48 7.51 3.74
C VAL A 82 -10.46 8.21 4.67
N CYS A 83 -11.61 8.62 4.14
CA CYS A 83 -12.73 9.08 4.94
C CYS A 83 -13.61 7.89 5.38
N GLY A 84 -14.35 8.10 6.46
CA GLY A 84 -15.25 7.11 7.06
C GLY A 84 -14.62 6.37 8.23
N CYS A 85 -15.36 5.40 8.76
CA CYS A 85 -14.98 4.64 9.95
C CYS A 85 -15.08 3.14 9.67
N GLY A 86 -13.93 2.46 9.77
CA GLY A 86 -13.81 1.02 9.61
C GLY A 86 -14.53 0.47 8.38
N ASN A 87 -15.23 -0.66 8.56
CA ASN A 87 -16.07 -1.27 7.54
C ASN A 87 -17.47 -0.65 7.42
N ALA A 88 -17.81 0.34 8.26
CA ALA A 88 -19.19 0.81 8.41
C ALA A 88 -19.55 1.94 7.45
N THR A 89 -18.64 2.89 7.20
CA THR A 89 -18.96 4.12 6.47
C THR A 89 -17.81 4.64 5.61
N GLY A 90 -18.17 5.53 4.67
CA GLY A 90 -17.22 6.26 3.84
C GLY A 90 -16.43 5.37 2.88
N CYS A 91 -15.33 5.91 2.34
CA CYS A 91 -14.47 5.17 1.42
C CYS A 91 -13.73 4.03 2.12
N HIS A 92 -13.50 4.12 3.43
CA HIS A 92 -12.99 3.02 4.23
C HIS A 92 -13.93 1.79 4.14
N GLY A 93 -15.24 1.98 4.37
CA GLY A 93 -16.22 0.92 4.22
C GLY A 93 -16.25 0.33 2.81
N LEU A 94 -16.10 1.16 1.78
CA LEU A 94 -16.07 0.71 0.39
C LEU A 94 -14.84 -0.15 0.04
N PHE A 95 -13.68 0.08 0.67
CA PHE A 95 -12.53 -0.81 0.54
C PHE A 95 -12.84 -2.20 1.12
N HIS A 96 -13.41 -2.26 2.32
CA HIS A 96 -13.80 -3.55 2.95
C HIS A 96 -14.90 -4.27 2.18
N ALA A 97 -15.81 -3.54 1.54
CA ALA A 97 -16.85 -4.08 0.68
C ALA A 97 -16.32 -4.55 -0.70
N GLY A 98 -15.04 -4.30 -1.02
CA GLY A 98 -14.45 -4.62 -2.32
C GLY A 98 -14.91 -3.73 -3.48
N ALA A 99 -15.64 -2.65 -3.18
CA ALA A 99 -16.12 -1.67 -4.16
C ALA A 99 -15.02 -0.68 -4.56
N VAL A 100 -14.00 -0.49 -3.71
CA VAL A 100 -12.77 0.24 -4.04
C VAL A 100 -11.61 -0.74 -4.07
N LYS A 101 -10.79 -0.66 -5.13
CA LYS A 101 -9.57 -1.43 -5.29
C LYS A 101 -8.40 -0.49 -5.53
N ALA A 102 -7.31 -0.73 -4.82
CA ALA A 102 -6.04 -0.08 -5.10
C ALA A 102 -5.09 -1.07 -5.74
N SER A 103 -4.37 -0.64 -6.76
CA SER A 103 -3.24 -1.34 -7.36
C SER A 103 -2.06 -0.40 -7.44
N TRP A 104 -0.85 -0.97 -7.49
CA TRP A 104 0.37 -0.22 -7.77
C TRP A 104 0.76 -0.44 -9.22
N GLU A 105 0.97 0.65 -9.95
CA GLU A 105 1.54 0.64 -11.29
C GLU A 105 2.96 1.22 -11.23
N TRP A 106 3.94 0.41 -11.62
CA TRP A 106 5.31 0.87 -11.80
C TRP A 106 5.40 1.76 -13.05
N ASP A 107 6.18 2.84 -12.96
CA ASP A 107 6.42 3.72 -14.11
C ASP A 107 7.32 3.02 -15.17
N SER A 108 8.04 1.97 -14.78
CA SER A 108 8.81 1.09 -15.68
C SER A 108 8.85 -0.35 -15.14
N PRO A 109 8.80 -1.39 -16.00
CA PRO A 109 9.03 -2.78 -15.60
C PRO A 109 10.39 -3.02 -14.95
N GLU A 110 11.37 -2.13 -15.18
CA GLU A 110 12.66 -2.20 -14.51
C GLU A 110 12.57 -1.92 -13.02
N PHE A 111 11.72 -0.96 -12.61
CA PHE A 111 11.54 -0.66 -11.18
C PHE A 111 10.88 -1.81 -10.43
N GLU A 112 9.99 -2.56 -11.09
CA GLU A 112 9.47 -3.80 -10.52
C GLU A 112 10.58 -4.81 -10.25
N ARG A 113 11.50 -5.00 -11.21
CA ARG A 113 12.64 -5.92 -11.05
C ARG A 113 13.57 -5.47 -9.93
N LEU A 114 13.92 -4.19 -9.89
CA LEU A 114 14.78 -3.60 -8.84
C LEU A 114 14.11 -3.62 -7.46
N TRP A 115 12.78 -3.63 -7.40
CA TRP A 115 12.07 -3.83 -6.14
C TRP A 115 12.10 -5.30 -5.70
N LEU A 116 11.88 -6.24 -6.63
CA LEU A 116 11.91 -7.67 -6.36
C LEU A 116 13.31 -8.18 -5.95
N ASP A 117 14.37 -7.60 -6.51
CA ASP A 117 15.75 -7.95 -6.16
C ASP A 117 16.28 -7.23 -4.90
N GLY A 118 15.49 -6.32 -4.34
CA GLY A 118 15.81 -5.56 -3.12
C GLY A 118 16.62 -4.29 -3.34
N THR A 119 17.03 -3.94 -4.57
CA THR A 119 17.80 -2.74 -4.87
C THR A 119 17.04 -1.45 -4.50
N LEU A 120 15.73 -1.38 -4.76
CA LEU A 120 14.91 -0.24 -4.34
C LEU A 120 14.56 -0.24 -2.84
N LEU A 121 14.92 -1.29 -2.10
CA LEU A 121 14.69 -1.37 -0.66
C LEU A 121 15.98 -1.15 0.15
N GLU A 122 17.14 -1.17 -0.52
CA GLU A 122 18.44 -0.98 0.12
C GLU A 122 18.55 0.43 0.72
N GLY A 123 18.78 0.49 2.04
CA GLY A 123 18.87 1.76 2.78
C GLY A 123 17.57 2.54 2.90
N ARG A 124 16.43 1.94 2.56
CA ARG A 124 15.10 2.57 2.57
C ARG A 124 14.14 1.82 3.48
N ASP A 125 13.28 2.55 4.16
CA ASP A 125 12.21 1.92 4.92
C ASP A 125 11.11 1.46 3.96
N PRO A 126 10.63 0.21 4.06
CA PRO A 126 9.42 -0.20 3.37
C PRO A 126 8.29 0.77 3.67
N ASN A 127 7.47 1.09 2.66
CA ASN A 127 6.37 2.05 2.74
C ASN A 127 6.76 3.53 2.86
N GLU A 128 8.03 3.90 2.68
CA GLU A 128 8.44 5.31 2.62
C GLU A 128 7.93 6.04 1.38
N ALA A 129 7.69 7.35 1.49
CA ALA A 129 7.16 8.17 0.40
C ALA A 129 8.09 8.27 -0.83
N GLY A 130 9.40 8.05 -0.66
CA GLY A 130 10.37 8.08 -1.76
C GLY A 130 10.05 7.09 -2.89
N LEU A 131 9.29 6.04 -2.60
CA LEU A 131 8.89 5.04 -3.59
C LEU A 131 7.90 5.57 -4.66
N PHE A 132 7.26 6.72 -4.43
CA PHE A 132 6.47 7.40 -5.47
C PHE A 132 7.30 7.90 -6.65
N GLY A 133 8.63 7.97 -6.52
CA GLY A 133 9.52 8.25 -7.66
C GLY A 133 9.57 7.13 -8.70
N PHE A 134 9.00 5.95 -8.42
CA PHE A 134 9.09 4.76 -9.26
C PHE A 134 7.73 4.24 -9.76
N GLY A 135 6.63 4.87 -9.37
CA GLY A 135 5.29 4.42 -9.72
C GLY A 135 4.20 5.19 -8.98
N ARG A 136 2.98 4.69 -9.11
CA ARG A 136 1.78 5.33 -8.56
C ARG A 136 0.73 4.32 -8.16
N TYR A 137 -0.16 4.75 -7.27
CA TYR A 137 -1.40 4.01 -7.06
C TYR A 137 -2.39 4.33 -8.16
N VAL A 138 -3.11 3.29 -8.56
CA VAL A 138 -4.37 3.40 -9.28
C VAL A 138 -5.48 2.94 -8.36
N ILE A 139 -6.48 3.80 -8.19
CA ILE A 139 -7.66 3.58 -7.36
C ILE A 139 -8.87 3.46 -8.28
N ASP A 140 -9.38 2.24 -8.43
CA ASP A 140 -10.64 1.98 -9.11
C ASP A 140 -11.78 2.03 -8.07
N SER A 141 -12.77 2.90 -8.29
CA SER A 141 -13.86 3.17 -7.34
C SER A 141 -15.19 3.44 -8.05
N PRO A 142 -16.32 3.47 -7.33
CA PRO A 142 -17.60 3.92 -7.87
C PRO A 142 -17.62 5.38 -8.35
N TYR A 143 -16.63 6.18 -7.91
CA TYR A 143 -16.48 7.57 -8.33
C TYR A 143 -15.58 7.73 -9.58
N GLY A 144 -15.18 6.61 -10.18
CA GLY A 144 -14.23 6.56 -11.29
C GLY A 144 -12.84 6.12 -10.85
N ARG A 145 -11.97 5.99 -11.85
CA ARG A 145 -10.56 5.65 -11.69
C ARG A 145 -9.73 6.89 -11.43
N LYS A 146 -8.82 6.83 -10.47
CA LYS A 146 -7.90 7.92 -10.12
C LYS A 146 -6.49 7.43 -9.90
N GLU A 147 -5.53 8.32 -10.10
CA GLU A 147 -4.15 8.09 -9.72
C GLU A 147 -3.84 8.81 -8.41
N ALA A 148 -3.06 8.17 -7.55
CA ALA A 148 -2.53 8.80 -6.35
C ALA A 148 -1.01 8.71 -6.34
N ARG A 149 -0.38 9.86 -6.20
CA ARG A 149 1.06 10.08 -6.02
C ARG A 149 1.27 10.80 -4.68
N GLY A 150 2.48 10.69 -4.13
CA GLY A 150 2.89 11.34 -2.88
C GLY A 150 2.96 12.85 -2.98
#